data_AF-A0A7C4ZBJ5-F1
#
_entry.id   AF-A0A7C4ZBJ5-F1
#
_cell.length_a   1.000
_cell.length_b   1.000
_cell.length_c   1.000
_cell.angle_alpha   90.00
_cell.angle_beta   90.00
_cell.angle_gamma   90.00
#
_symmetry.space_group_name_H-M   'P 1'
#
loop_
_entity.id
_entity.type
_entity.pdbx_description
1 polymer ?
#
loop_
_entity_poly.entity_id
_entity_poly.type
_entity_poly.pdbx_seq_one_letter_code
_entity_poly.pdbx_strand_id
1 'polypeptide(L)'
;MSDELLTALTTPDMLAAFIGALAAIAVGTLGAVVVVWQIGEQARLALAQNRENEATKLKLQVYGEISQICRRASDTQISLSSYVRNFASNVNLIQQWQLKGIPWTVPRERFPALQELDRQFEDAAIEIVFATERWQIIDPRIDLFRYAMNSALHDAREAFHAYVPFAVQAMPMEMPAEATGQPRLFPWRVPDAARLNALTETLISALDTCGTYANDMHVEMQNLLLGGLFGNRVPPREPLDPKFKALRLDRYAELKHYFETQTEWGKTAERVMSEVRERLAREAQQKNEPGA
;
A
#
# COMPACT_ATOMS: atom_id res chain seq x y z
N MET A 1 -47.08 80.44 -4.05
CA MET A 1 -46.30 79.68 -3.05
C MET A 1 -45.34 78.67 -3.65
N SER A 2 -45.34 78.46 -4.98
CA SER A 2 -44.36 77.60 -5.67
C SER A 2 -43.06 78.34 -6.03
N ASP A 3 -43.11 79.64 -6.34
CA ASP A 3 -41.91 80.38 -6.82
C ASP A 3 -40.92 80.79 -5.72
N GLU A 4 -41.37 81.14 -4.51
CA GLU A 4 -40.45 81.48 -3.41
C GLU A 4 -39.63 80.28 -2.91
N LEU A 5 -40.19 79.07 -2.98
CA LEU A 5 -39.48 77.83 -2.67
C LEU A 5 -38.41 77.51 -3.72
N LEU A 6 -38.66 77.86 -4.98
CA LEU A 6 -37.71 77.69 -6.08
C LEU A 6 -36.56 78.71 -6.02
N THR A 7 -36.80 79.95 -5.61
CA THR A 7 -35.74 80.97 -5.50
C THR A 7 -34.84 80.72 -4.30
N ALA A 8 -35.38 80.28 -3.16
CA ALA A 8 -34.59 79.93 -1.98
C ALA A 8 -33.56 78.84 -2.30
N LEU A 9 -33.95 77.82 -3.08
CA LEU A 9 -33.13 76.68 -3.52
C LEU A 9 -31.94 77.05 -4.44
N THR A 10 -31.80 78.31 -4.88
CA THR A 10 -30.76 78.75 -5.83
C THR A 10 -29.64 79.60 -5.21
N THR A 11 -29.65 79.80 -3.87
CA THR A 11 -28.55 80.51 -3.21
C THR A 11 -27.25 79.70 -3.27
N PRO A 12 -26.09 80.34 -3.57
CA PRO A 12 -24.80 79.66 -3.75
C PRO A 12 -24.42 78.73 -2.59
N ASP A 13 -24.76 79.13 -1.36
CA ASP A 13 -24.47 78.40 -0.13
C ASP A 13 -25.29 77.09 -0.01
N MET A 14 -26.56 77.10 -0.41
CA MET A 14 -27.38 75.88 -0.40
C MET A 14 -26.93 74.91 -1.50
N LEU A 15 -26.51 75.43 -2.64
CA LEU A 15 -25.99 74.65 -3.75
C LEU A 15 -24.66 73.97 -3.36
N ALA A 16 -23.77 74.69 -2.67
CA ALA A 16 -22.53 74.16 -2.12
C ALA A 16 -22.79 73.07 -1.04
N ALA A 17 -23.75 73.30 -0.14
CA ALA A 17 -24.14 72.33 0.88
C ALA A 17 -24.72 71.04 0.27
N PHE A 18 -25.55 71.17 -0.77
CA PHE A 18 -26.14 70.03 -1.48
C PHE A 18 -25.09 69.21 -2.23
N ILE A 19 -24.15 69.89 -2.92
CA ILE A 19 -23.01 69.24 -3.58
C ILE A 19 -22.14 68.50 -2.56
N GLY A 20 -21.86 69.12 -1.42
CA GLY A 20 -21.09 68.50 -0.33
C GLY A 20 -21.77 67.24 0.23
N ALA A 21 -23.09 67.29 0.44
CA ALA A 21 -23.86 66.14 0.91
C ALA A 21 -23.87 64.99 -0.10
N LEU A 22 -24.06 65.29 -1.40
CA LEU A 22 -24.02 64.28 -2.46
C LEU A 22 -22.63 63.65 -2.60
N ALA A 23 -21.56 64.44 -2.50
CA ALA A 23 -20.20 63.93 -2.54
C ALA A 23 -19.90 63.01 -1.36
N ALA A 24 -20.33 63.37 -0.15
CA ALA A 24 -20.17 62.52 1.04
C ALA A 24 -20.92 61.19 0.92
N ILE A 25 -22.15 61.22 0.40
CA ILE A 25 -22.94 60.00 0.13
C ILE A 25 -22.20 59.13 -0.89
N ALA A 26 -21.78 59.69 -2.02
CA ALA A 26 -21.11 58.94 -3.09
C ALA A 26 -19.79 58.29 -2.62
N VAL A 27 -18.97 59.00 -1.85
CA VAL A 27 -17.75 58.46 -1.24
C VAL A 27 -18.10 57.35 -0.24
N GLY A 28 -19.15 57.53 0.56
CA GLY A 28 -19.64 56.52 1.49
C GLY A 28 -20.09 55.23 0.79
N THR A 29 -20.86 55.32 -0.29
CA THR A 29 -21.30 54.15 -1.07
C THR A 29 -20.13 53.48 -1.78
N LEU A 30 -19.23 54.24 -2.42
CA LEU A 30 -18.05 53.68 -3.07
C LEU A 30 -17.15 52.97 -2.06
N GLY A 31 -16.93 53.56 -0.87
CA GLY A 31 -16.20 52.94 0.22
C GLY A 31 -16.83 51.62 0.67
N ALA A 32 -18.15 51.60 0.87
CA ALA A 32 -18.89 50.40 1.25
C ALA A 32 -18.78 49.29 0.18
N VAL A 33 -18.90 49.64 -1.11
CA VAL A 33 -18.77 48.68 -2.22
C VAL A 33 -17.36 48.07 -2.27
N VAL A 34 -16.32 48.89 -2.10
CA VAL A 34 -14.92 48.42 -2.06
C VAL A 34 -14.70 47.46 -0.90
N VAL A 35 -15.23 47.77 0.29
CA VAL A 35 -15.11 46.89 1.47
C VAL A 35 -15.82 45.55 1.23
N VAL A 36 -17.04 45.56 0.69
CA VAL A 36 -17.78 44.32 0.36
C VAL A 36 -17.03 43.47 -0.67
N TRP A 37 -16.46 44.11 -1.70
CA TRP A 37 -15.65 43.42 -2.70
C TRP A 37 -14.37 42.81 -2.09
N GLN A 38 -13.67 43.55 -1.23
CA GLN A 38 -12.49 43.07 -0.52
C GLN A 38 -12.80 41.89 0.40
N ILE A 39 -13.91 41.93 1.15
CA ILE A 39 -14.36 40.80 2.00
C ILE A 39 -14.67 39.59 1.11
N GLY A 40 -15.30 39.79 -0.04
CA GLY A 40 -15.58 38.72 -1.00
C GLY A 40 -14.31 38.06 -1.57
N GLU A 41 -13.28 38.85 -1.87
CA GLU A 41 -11.98 38.33 -2.31
C GLU A 41 -11.25 37.59 -1.19
N GLN A 42 -11.19 38.17 0.01
CA GLN A 42 -10.56 37.54 1.17
C GLN A 42 -11.25 36.23 1.58
N ALA A 43 -12.58 36.17 1.51
CA ALA A 43 -13.33 34.95 1.78
C ALA A 43 -12.98 33.84 0.77
N ARG A 44 -12.85 34.18 -0.52
CA ARG A 44 -12.42 33.21 -1.55
C ARG A 44 -11.01 32.71 -1.32
N LEU A 45 -10.07 33.60 -0.99
CA LEU A 45 -8.69 33.23 -0.67
C LEU A 45 -8.61 32.37 0.60
N ALA A 46 -9.35 32.72 1.65
CA ALA A 46 -9.41 31.94 2.88
C ALA A 46 -10.01 30.54 2.66
N LEU A 47 -11.05 30.43 1.81
CA LEU A 47 -11.61 29.14 1.42
C LEU A 47 -10.62 28.30 0.62
N ALA A 48 -9.88 28.90 -0.31
CA ALA A 48 -8.85 28.21 -1.08
C ALA A 48 -7.71 27.71 -0.18
N GLN A 49 -7.22 28.56 0.72
CA GLN A 49 -6.18 28.22 1.68
C GLN A 49 -6.64 27.13 2.66
N ASN A 50 -7.88 27.19 3.14
CA ASN A 50 -8.44 26.14 3.99
C ASN A 50 -8.53 24.80 3.24
N ARG A 51 -8.95 24.80 1.97
CA ARG A 51 -8.98 23.58 1.15
C ARG A 51 -7.58 23.00 0.95
N GLU A 52 -6.57 23.82 0.69
CA GLU A 52 -5.19 23.38 0.52
C GLU A 52 -4.61 22.81 1.83
N ASN A 53 -4.89 23.47 2.95
CA ASN A 53 -4.50 22.99 4.27
C ASN A 53 -5.16 21.64 4.61
N GLU A 54 -6.46 21.49 4.38
CA GLU A 54 -7.16 20.22 4.61
C GLU A 54 -6.69 19.11 3.67
N ALA A 55 -6.44 19.42 2.39
CA ALA A 55 -5.85 18.47 1.45
C ALA A 55 -4.45 18.02 1.90
N THR A 56 -3.64 18.92 2.44
CA THR A 56 -2.30 18.61 2.96
C THR A 56 -2.38 17.70 4.19
N LYS A 57 -3.30 17.98 5.12
CA LYS A 57 -3.54 17.12 6.28
C LYS A 57 -3.97 15.71 5.84
N LEU A 58 -4.88 15.62 4.87
CA LEU A 58 -5.33 14.34 4.33
C LEU A 58 -4.17 13.57 3.67
N LYS A 59 -3.33 14.22 2.86
CA LYS A 59 -2.13 13.60 2.26
C LYS A 59 -1.19 13.03 3.33
N LEU A 60 -0.94 13.78 4.41
CA LEU A 60 -0.10 13.33 5.52
C LEU A 60 -0.71 12.13 6.24
N GLN A 61 -2.03 12.16 6.49
CA GLN A 61 -2.74 11.04 7.12
C GLN A 61 -2.67 9.77 6.26
N VAL A 62 -2.97 9.89 4.96
CA VAL A 62 -2.94 8.75 4.04
C VAL A 62 -1.53 8.18 3.91
N TYR A 63 -0.51 9.04 3.80
CA TYR A 63 0.87 8.59 3.79
C TYR A 63 1.23 7.85 5.08
N GLY A 64 0.82 8.36 6.24
CA GLY A 64 1.06 7.71 7.53
C GLY A 64 0.46 6.30 7.60
N GLU A 65 -0.78 6.14 7.13
CA GLU A 65 -1.45 4.84 7.03
C GLU A 65 -0.70 3.88 6.10
N ILE A 66 -0.41 4.31 4.86
CA ILE A 66 0.30 3.47 3.89
C ILE A 66 1.69 3.10 4.39
N SER A 67 2.44 4.04 4.98
CA SER A 67 3.77 3.78 5.52
C SER A 67 3.75 2.73 6.63
N GLN A 68 2.73 2.74 7.50
CA GLN A 68 2.55 1.71 8.52
C GLN A 68 2.26 0.33 7.92
N ILE A 69 1.41 0.28 6.89
CA ILE A 69 1.08 -0.97 6.19
C ILE A 69 2.32 -1.56 5.50
N CYS A 70 3.06 -0.76 4.72
CA CYS A 70 4.30 -1.21 4.07
C CYS A 70 5.36 -1.66 5.08
N ARG A 71 5.48 -0.96 6.21
CA ARG A 71 6.40 -1.34 7.29
C ARG A 71 6.00 -2.65 7.93
N ARG A 72 4.72 -2.86 8.26
CA ARG A 72 4.22 -4.12 8.82
C ARG A 72 4.51 -5.29 7.87
N ALA A 73 4.23 -5.13 6.58
CA ALA A 73 4.51 -6.17 5.58
C ALA A 73 6.01 -6.50 5.50
N SER A 74 6.87 -5.50 5.60
CA SER A 74 8.33 -5.71 5.65
C SER A 74 8.76 -6.41 6.95
N ASP A 75 8.25 -5.99 8.09
CA ASP A 75 8.59 -6.57 9.40
C ASP A 75 8.17 -8.05 9.51
N THR A 76 6.98 -8.42 9.02
CA THR A 76 6.50 -9.81 9.00
C THR A 76 7.28 -10.65 7.98
N GLN A 77 7.59 -10.10 6.80
CA GLN A 77 8.45 -10.74 5.79
C GLN A 77 9.85 -11.07 6.35
N ILE A 78 10.49 -10.10 7.02
CA ILE A 78 11.80 -10.29 7.64
C ILE A 78 11.72 -11.35 8.73
N SER A 79 10.66 -11.34 9.55
CA SER A 79 10.47 -12.31 10.63
C SER A 79 10.37 -13.74 10.09
N LEU A 80 9.54 -13.97 9.07
CA LEU A 80 9.39 -15.26 8.42
C LEU A 80 10.69 -15.72 7.74
N SER A 81 11.33 -14.83 6.97
CA SER A 81 12.57 -15.14 6.25
C SER A 81 13.71 -15.47 7.20
N SER A 82 13.83 -14.71 8.30
CA SER A 82 14.82 -14.95 9.36
C SER A 82 14.57 -16.28 10.05
N TYR A 83 13.31 -16.62 10.33
CA TYR A 83 12.95 -17.88 10.96
C TYR A 83 13.36 -19.09 10.11
N VAL A 84 13.04 -19.07 8.82
CA VAL A 84 13.42 -20.13 7.87
C VAL A 84 14.94 -20.21 7.71
N ARG A 85 15.63 -19.06 7.59
CA ARG A 85 17.10 -18.99 7.48
C ARG A 85 17.80 -19.53 8.73
N ASN A 86 17.28 -19.21 9.91
CA ASN A 86 17.82 -19.70 11.19
C ASN A 86 17.70 -21.21 11.29
N PHE A 87 16.55 -21.79 10.93
CA PHE A 87 16.38 -23.24 10.90
C PHE A 87 17.38 -23.92 9.96
N ALA A 88 17.51 -23.43 8.72
CA ALA A 88 18.48 -23.95 7.77
C ALA A 88 19.92 -23.85 8.31
N SER A 89 20.29 -22.70 8.87
CA SER A 89 21.62 -22.46 9.45
C SER A 89 21.91 -23.41 10.60
N ASN A 90 20.94 -23.63 11.50
CA ASN A 90 21.06 -24.59 12.61
C ASN A 90 21.25 -26.02 12.10
N VAL A 91 20.52 -26.45 11.08
CA VAL A 91 20.68 -27.78 10.47
C VAL A 91 22.08 -27.95 9.88
N ASN A 92 22.57 -26.97 9.12
CA ASN A 92 23.92 -27.02 8.56
C ASN A 92 24.99 -27.11 9.66
N LEU A 93 24.85 -26.32 10.73
CA LEU A 93 25.77 -26.35 11.87
C LEU A 93 25.78 -27.71 12.56
N ILE A 94 24.60 -28.27 12.83
CA ILE A 94 24.47 -29.59 13.47
C ILE A 94 25.11 -30.68 12.60
N GLN A 95 24.91 -30.65 11.27
CA GLN A 95 25.52 -31.61 10.36
C GLN A 95 27.06 -31.56 10.44
N GLN A 96 27.65 -30.36 10.49
CA GLN A 96 29.08 -30.19 10.67
C GLN A 96 29.58 -30.70 12.03
N TRP A 97 28.81 -30.50 13.10
CA TRP A 97 29.15 -31.01 14.43
C TRP A 97 29.08 -32.53 14.50
N GLN A 98 28.08 -33.15 13.86
CA GLN A 98 27.97 -34.60 13.75
C GLN A 98 29.19 -35.23 13.07
N LEU A 99 29.66 -34.64 11.97
CA LEU A 99 30.86 -35.12 11.26
C LEU A 99 32.13 -35.05 12.13
N LYS A 100 32.16 -34.14 13.12
CA LYS A 100 33.29 -33.95 14.04
C LYS A 100 33.12 -34.66 15.39
N GLY A 101 32.03 -35.40 15.59
CA GLY A 101 31.73 -36.04 16.88
C GLY A 101 31.48 -35.04 18.02
N ILE A 102 31.11 -33.80 17.71
CA ILE A 102 30.83 -32.75 18.70
C ILE A 102 29.37 -32.90 19.17
N PRO A 103 29.11 -32.86 20.50
CA PRO A 103 27.75 -32.85 21.02
C PRO A 103 26.93 -31.69 20.46
N TRP A 104 25.66 -31.94 20.14
CA TRP A 104 24.78 -30.97 19.50
C TRP A 104 23.39 -31.00 20.16
N THR A 105 22.64 -29.91 20.00
CA THR A 105 21.28 -29.78 20.52
C THR A 105 20.27 -29.67 19.40
N VAL A 106 19.06 -30.17 19.64
CA VAL A 106 17.95 -30.08 18.70
C VAL A 106 17.58 -28.59 18.48
N PRO A 107 17.30 -28.14 17.23
CA PRO A 107 16.87 -26.78 16.95
C PRO A 107 15.61 -26.39 17.74
N ARG A 108 15.40 -25.09 17.96
CA ARG A 108 14.23 -24.57 18.69
C ARG A 108 13.02 -24.33 17.80
N GLU A 109 13.25 -24.23 16.49
CA GLU A 109 12.23 -23.96 15.49
C GLU A 109 11.22 -25.12 15.41
N ARG A 110 9.93 -24.78 15.35
CA ARG A 110 8.78 -25.68 15.25
C ARG A 110 7.90 -25.30 14.07
N PHE A 111 7.20 -26.28 13.50
CA PHE A 111 6.30 -26.05 12.38
C PHE A 111 5.11 -25.12 12.71
N PRO A 112 4.43 -25.22 13.88
CA PRO A 112 3.34 -24.29 14.20
C PRO A 112 3.75 -22.81 14.21
N ALA A 113 4.96 -22.50 14.70
CA ALA A 113 5.49 -21.13 14.68
C ALA A 113 5.82 -20.66 13.25
N LEU A 114 6.27 -21.56 12.37
CA LEU A 114 6.44 -21.25 10.94
C LEU A 114 5.10 -20.86 10.29
N GLN A 115 4.05 -21.67 10.51
CA GLN A 115 2.73 -21.42 9.93
C GLN A 115 2.13 -20.10 10.42
N GLU A 116 2.32 -19.77 11.70
CA GLU A 116 1.84 -18.51 12.25
C GLU A 116 2.56 -17.30 11.66
N LEU A 117 3.89 -17.38 11.45
CA LEU A 117 4.66 -16.33 10.78
C LEU A 117 4.24 -16.16 9.31
N ASP A 118 3.98 -17.27 8.61
CA ASP A 118 3.49 -17.27 7.23
C ASP A 118 2.12 -16.58 7.14
N ARG A 119 1.18 -16.96 8.01
CA ARG A 119 -0.14 -16.32 8.10
C ARG A 119 -0.03 -14.81 8.35
N GLN A 120 0.81 -14.40 9.30
CA GLN A 120 1.02 -12.97 9.60
C GLN A 120 1.62 -12.21 8.41
N PHE A 121 2.51 -12.85 7.66
CA PHE A 121 3.05 -12.29 6.42
C PHE A 121 1.97 -12.15 5.34
N GLU A 122 1.18 -13.18 5.08
CA GLU A 122 0.10 -13.13 4.10
C GLU A 122 -0.93 -12.05 4.43
N ASP A 123 -1.37 -11.97 5.68
CA ASP A 123 -2.33 -10.96 6.15
C ASP A 123 -1.80 -9.54 5.88
N ALA A 124 -0.52 -9.28 6.18
CA ALA A 124 0.11 -7.99 5.97
C ALA A 124 0.31 -7.67 4.47
N ALA A 125 0.62 -8.67 3.64
CA ALA A 125 0.73 -8.50 2.19
C ALA A 125 -0.64 -8.20 1.55
N ILE A 126 -1.71 -8.83 2.02
CA ILE A 126 -3.08 -8.57 1.59
C ILE A 126 -3.53 -7.15 2.03
N GLU A 127 -3.08 -6.68 3.20
CA GLU A 127 -3.35 -5.31 3.67
C GLU A 127 -2.83 -4.25 2.67
N ILE A 128 -1.71 -4.51 2.00
CA ILE A 128 -1.22 -3.64 0.91
C ILE A 128 -2.20 -3.60 -0.25
N VAL A 129 -2.72 -4.76 -0.68
CA VAL A 129 -3.72 -4.83 -1.76
C VAL A 129 -4.94 -3.99 -1.41
N PHE A 130 -5.51 -4.14 -0.22
CA PHE A 130 -6.66 -3.34 0.19
C PHE A 130 -6.35 -1.85 0.34
N ALA A 131 -5.14 -1.49 0.76
CA ALA A 131 -4.72 -0.08 0.81
C ALA A 131 -4.72 0.57 -0.57
N THR A 132 -4.26 -0.15 -1.60
CA THR A 132 -4.25 0.35 -2.98
C THR A 132 -5.67 0.56 -3.53
N GLU A 133 -6.60 -0.36 -3.22
CA GLU A 133 -8.00 -0.25 -3.63
C GLU A 133 -8.69 0.93 -2.93
N ARG A 134 -8.47 1.08 -1.61
CA ARG A 134 -9.04 2.17 -0.80
C ARG A 134 -8.62 3.54 -1.30
N TRP A 135 -7.35 3.69 -1.65
CA TRP A 135 -6.76 5.00 -1.98
C TRP A 135 -6.62 5.26 -3.48
N GLN A 136 -7.22 4.43 -4.34
CA GLN A 136 -7.10 4.52 -5.80
C GLN A 136 -7.55 5.88 -6.37
N ILE A 137 -8.43 6.59 -5.66
CA ILE A 137 -8.90 7.93 -6.03
C ILE A 137 -7.78 9.00 -6.04
N ILE A 138 -6.68 8.77 -5.30
CA ILE A 138 -5.54 9.69 -5.24
C ILE A 138 -4.79 9.70 -6.56
N ASP A 139 -4.50 8.51 -7.08
CA ASP A 139 -3.88 8.31 -8.39
C ASP A 139 -4.25 6.92 -8.91
N PRO A 140 -4.94 6.79 -10.06
CA PRO A 140 -5.34 5.49 -10.58
C PRO A 140 -4.18 4.53 -10.83
N ARG A 141 -2.95 5.04 -11.00
CA ARG A 141 -1.76 4.25 -11.29
C ARG A 141 -1.25 3.47 -10.08
N ILE A 142 -1.72 3.78 -8.86
CA ILE A 142 -1.35 3.00 -7.67
C ILE A 142 -1.86 1.56 -7.73
N ASP A 143 -2.85 1.29 -8.59
CA ASP A 143 -3.34 -0.07 -8.85
C ASP A 143 -2.22 -1.01 -9.33
N LEU A 144 -1.12 -0.47 -9.88
CA LEU A 144 0.09 -1.24 -10.17
C LEU A 144 0.57 -2.07 -8.98
N PHE A 145 0.54 -1.51 -7.77
CA PHE A 145 1.00 -2.20 -6.58
C PHE A 145 0.11 -3.39 -6.23
N ARG A 146 -1.20 -3.33 -6.53
CA ARG A 146 -2.10 -4.47 -6.38
C ARG A 146 -1.68 -5.64 -7.28
N TYR A 147 -1.43 -5.36 -8.56
CA TYR A 147 -0.98 -6.39 -9.51
C TYR A 147 0.37 -6.99 -9.11
N ALA A 148 1.33 -6.13 -8.75
CA ALA A 148 2.66 -6.55 -8.36
C ALA A 148 2.64 -7.39 -7.08
N MET A 149 1.91 -6.96 -6.04
CA MET A 149 1.80 -7.70 -4.78
C MET A 149 1.07 -9.02 -4.94
N ASN A 150 -0.01 -9.08 -5.72
CA ASN A 150 -0.69 -10.34 -5.99
C ASN A 150 0.22 -11.34 -6.73
N SER A 151 1.00 -10.87 -7.70
CA SER A 151 1.99 -11.71 -8.38
C SER A 151 3.08 -12.21 -7.42
N ALA A 152 3.67 -11.33 -6.62
CA ALA A 152 4.72 -11.72 -5.68
C ALA A 152 4.20 -12.67 -4.59
N LEU A 153 2.98 -12.43 -4.09
CA LEU A 153 2.34 -13.29 -3.09
C LEU A 153 1.99 -14.68 -3.66
N HIS A 154 1.59 -14.76 -4.93
CA HIS A 154 1.43 -16.04 -5.62
C HIS A 154 2.73 -16.84 -5.64
N ASP A 155 3.84 -16.20 -6.02
CA ASP A 155 5.15 -16.86 -6.08
C ASP A 155 5.65 -17.27 -4.69
N ALA A 156 5.41 -16.43 -3.67
CA ALA A 156 5.73 -16.75 -2.27
C ALA A 156 4.92 -17.95 -1.76
N ARG A 157 3.62 -18.03 -2.09
CA ARG A 157 2.75 -19.16 -1.73
C ARG A 157 3.21 -20.46 -2.38
N GLU A 158 3.54 -20.44 -3.67
CA GLU A 158 4.06 -21.61 -4.37
C GLU A 158 5.38 -22.09 -3.75
N ALA A 159 6.29 -21.17 -3.45
CA ALA A 159 7.55 -21.50 -2.77
C ALA A 159 7.31 -22.05 -1.35
N PHE A 160 6.36 -21.51 -0.60
CA PHE A 160 6.00 -21.99 0.73
C PHE A 160 5.35 -23.38 0.67
N HIS A 161 4.42 -23.60 -0.27
CA HIS A 161 3.82 -24.91 -0.54
C HIS A 161 4.87 -25.97 -0.87
N ALA A 162 5.92 -25.62 -1.63
CA ALA A 162 7.04 -26.53 -1.89
C ALA A 162 7.90 -26.80 -0.64
N TYR A 163 8.04 -25.80 0.24
CA TYR A 163 8.81 -25.89 1.49
C TYR A 163 8.11 -26.75 2.57
N VAL A 164 6.78 -26.62 2.71
CA VAL A 164 5.98 -27.22 3.81
C VAL A 164 6.16 -28.73 3.97
N PRO A 165 6.05 -29.57 2.93
CA PRO A 165 6.20 -31.02 3.08
C PRO A 165 7.54 -31.43 3.68
N PHE A 166 8.61 -30.69 3.34
CA PHE A 166 9.93 -30.91 3.92
C PHE A 166 9.98 -30.40 5.37
N ALA A 167 9.47 -29.21 5.64
CA ALA A 167 9.47 -28.60 6.97
C ALA A 167 8.73 -29.46 8.01
N VAL A 168 7.57 -30.03 7.66
CA VAL A 168 6.80 -30.92 8.55
C VAL A 168 7.59 -32.16 8.97
N GLN A 169 8.42 -32.70 8.08
CA GLN A 169 9.25 -33.88 8.35
C GLN A 169 10.56 -33.52 9.06
N ALA A 170 11.11 -32.36 8.74
CA ALA A 170 12.44 -31.92 9.15
C ALA A 170 12.44 -31.19 10.49
N MET A 171 11.38 -30.47 10.84
CA MET A 171 11.33 -29.69 12.08
C MET A 171 11.04 -30.59 13.29
N PRO A 172 11.68 -30.36 14.45
CA PRO A 172 11.36 -31.10 15.67
C PRO A 172 9.91 -30.91 16.09
N MET A 173 9.30 -31.97 16.61
CA MET A 173 7.91 -31.97 17.09
C MET A 173 7.85 -32.28 18.58
N GLU A 174 6.94 -31.60 19.28
CA GLU A 174 6.66 -31.82 20.69
C GLU A 174 5.58 -32.90 20.83
N MET A 175 5.76 -33.79 21.79
CA MET A 175 4.75 -34.74 22.20
C MET A 175 3.69 -34.03 23.06
N PRO A 176 2.39 -34.33 22.87
CA PRO A 176 1.33 -33.80 23.72
C PRO A 176 1.60 -34.10 25.20
N ALA A 177 1.48 -33.09 26.06
CA ALA A 177 1.79 -33.18 27.49
C ALA A 177 0.96 -34.27 28.21
N GLU A 178 -0.25 -34.54 27.71
CA GLU A 178 -1.18 -35.56 28.18
C GLU A 178 -0.55 -36.98 28.17
N ALA A 179 0.42 -37.24 27.28
CA ALA A 179 1.05 -38.54 27.17
C ALA A 179 2.18 -38.78 28.20
N THR A 180 2.83 -37.73 28.71
CA THR A 180 4.10 -37.86 29.47
C THR A 180 4.23 -37.00 30.71
N GLY A 181 3.31 -36.05 30.97
CA GLY A 181 3.36 -35.14 32.13
C GLY A 181 4.50 -34.11 32.09
N GLN A 182 5.40 -34.20 31.10
CA GLN A 182 6.46 -33.24 30.79
C GLN A 182 6.62 -33.12 29.27
N PRO A 183 6.96 -31.93 28.74
CA PRO A 183 7.20 -31.74 27.32
C PRO A 183 8.42 -32.56 26.89
N ARG A 184 8.19 -33.56 26.04
CA ARG A 184 9.23 -34.37 25.40
C ARG A 184 9.18 -34.16 23.90
N LEU A 185 10.35 -34.20 23.26
CA LEU A 185 10.43 -34.16 21.80
C LEU A 185 10.29 -35.58 21.25
N PHE A 186 9.63 -35.71 20.10
CA PHE A 186 9.75 -36.93 19.30
C PHE A 186 11.22 -37.16 18.91
N PRO A 187 11.64 -38.43 18.71
CA PRO A 187 12.98 -38.72 18.19
C PRO A 187 13.22 -37.94 16.89
N TRP A 188 14.22 -37.07 16.93
CA TRP A 188 14.54 -36.17 15.82
C TRP A 188 15.83 -36.61 15.12
N ARG A 189 15.84 -36.54 13.79
CA ARG A 189 17.00 -36.81 12.95
C ARG A 189 17.34 -35.58 12.15
N VAL A 190 18.64 -35.35 11.94
CA VAL A 190 19.10 -34.23 11.11
C VAL A 190 18.63 -34.44 9.67
N PRO A 191 17.91 -33.47 9.10
CA PRO A 191 17.39 -33.57 7.74
C PRO A 191 18.49 -33.34 6.69
N ASP A 192 18.17 -33.58 5.42
CA ASP A 192 19.06 -33.26 4.29
C ASP A 192 19.26 -31.74 4.16
N ALA A 193 20.43 -31.25 4.57
CA ALA A 193 20.74 -29.83 4.56
C ALA A 193 20.80 -29.23 3.14
N ALA A 194 21.23 -30.01 2.14
CA ALA A 194 21.35 -29.51 0.77
C ALA A 194 19.96 -29.21 0.20
N ARG A 195 19.02 -30.15 0.37
CA ARG A 195 17.62 -29.96 -0.02
C ARG A 195 16.95 -28.83 0.78
N LEU A 196 17.20 -28.76 2.09
CA LEU A 196 16.67 -27.68 2.93
C LEU A 196 17.12 -26.31 2.42
N ASN A 197 18.44 -26.13 2.20
CA ASN A 197 19.00 -24.87 1.73
C ASN A 197 18.40 -24.45 0.38
N ALA A 198 18.22 -25.37 -0.56
CA ALA A 198 17.62 -25.06 -1.86
C ALA A 198 16.17 -24.55 -1.73
N LEU A 199 15.36 -25.20 -0.89
CA LEU A 199 13.98 -24.77 -0.63
C LEU A 199 13.93 -23.45 0.15
N THR A 200 14.80 -23.28 1.15
CA THR A 200 14.95 -22.04 1.92
C THR A 200 15.30 -20.86 1.04
N GLU A 201 16.30 -20.97 0.16
CA GLU A 201 16.69 -19.87 -0.72
C GLU A 201 15.61 -19.53 -1.75
N THR A 202 14.89 -20.53 -2.26
CA THR A 202 13.74 -20.30 -3.14
C THR A 202 12.64 -19.51 -2.42
N LEU A 203 12.27 -19.93 -1.21
CA LEU A 203 11.26 -19.26 -0.41
C LEU A 203 11.70 -17.83 -0.03
N ILE A 204 12.93 -17.65 0.46
CA ILE A 204 13.41 -16.32 0.84
C ILE A 204 13.46 -15.38 -0.37
N SER A 205 13.91 -15.85 -1.54
CA SER A 205 13.91 -15.02 -2.75
C SER A 205 12.50 -14.57 -3.16
N ALA A 206 11.48 -15.41 -2.96
CA ALA A 206 10.08 -15.05 -3.23
C ALA A 206 9.56 -14.04 -2.20
N LEU A 207 9.84 -14.27 -0.91
CA LEU A 207 9.49 -13.36 0.19
C LEU A 207 10.14 -11.98 0.03
N ASP A 208 11.43 -11.94 -0.33
CA ASP A 208 12.17 -10.69 -0.56
C ASP A 208 11.55 -9.88 -1.70
N THR A 209 10.97 -10.53 -2.72
CA THR A 209 10.26 -9.83 -3.80
C THR A 209 9.06 -9.05 -3.25
N CYS A 210 8.25 -9.64 -2.36
CA CYS A 210 7.18 -8.93 -1.67
C CYS A 210 7.70 -7.75 -0.84
N GLY A 211 8.79 -7.94 -0.09
CA GLY A 211 9.42 -6.87 0.69
C GLY A 211 9.91 -5.71 -0.19
N THR A 212 10.52 -6.01 -1.35
CA THR A 212 10.95 -4.97 -2.30
C THR A 212 9.79 -4.19 -2.90
N TYR A 213 8.67 -4.85 -3.21
CA TYR A 213 7.48 -4.17 -3.72
C TYR A 213 6.78 -3.31 -2.66
N ALA A 214 6.75 -3.76 -1.41
CA ALA A 214 6.27 -2.95 -0.28
C ALA A 214 7.12 -1.68 -0.11
N ASN A 215 8.45 -1.80 -0.21
CA ASN A 215 9.35 -0.66 -0.17
C ASN A 215 9.18 0.28 -1.38
N ASP A 216 9.06 -0.26 -2.59
CA ASP A 216 8.83 0.55 -3.79
C ASP A 216 7.49 1.32 -3.68
N MET A 217 6.44 0.70 -3.12
CA MET A 217 5.18 1.39 -2.80
C MET A 217 5.37 2.51 -1.80
N HIS A 218 6.09 2.27 -0.71
CA HIS A 218 6.36 3.27 0.30
C HIS A 218 7.07 4.49 -0.30
N VAL A 219 8.10 4.28 -1.12
CA VAL A 219 8.86 5.33 -1.81
C VAL A 219 7.99 6.11 -2.80
N GLU A 220 7.22 5.42 -3.64
CA GLU A 220 6.37 6.08 -4.63
C GLU A 220 5.23 6.88 -3.96
N MET A 221 4.67 6.38 -2.85
CA MET A 221 3.66 7.11 -2.07
C MET A 221 4.25 8.30 -1.32
N GLN A 222 5.48 8.18 -0.82
CA GLN A 222 6.22 9.32 -0.28
C GLN A 222 6.40 10.42 -1.33
N ASN A 223 6.86 10.05 -2.53
CA ASN A 223 7.08 10.98 -3.63
C ASN A 223 5.76 11.61 -4.11
N LEU A 224 4.68 10.83 -4.22
CA LEU A 224 3.37 11.27 -4.68
C LEU A 224 2.69 12.21 -3.68
N LEU A 225 2.69 11.86 -2.40
CA LEU A 225 1.93 12.57 -1.36
C LEU A 225 2.73 13.72 -0.73
N LEU A 226 4.04 13.54 -0.55
CA LEU A 226 4.89 14.48 0.21
C LEU A 226 5.91 15.22 -0.64
N GLY A 227 6.23 14.76 -1.85
CA GLY A 227 7.30 15.34 -2.67
C GLY A 227 7.12 16.84 -2.95
N GLY A 228 5.86 17.28 -3.14
CA GLY A 228 5.54 18.69 -3.33
C GLY A 228 5.73 19.57 -2.08
N LEU A 229 5.65 18.98 -0.88
CA LEU A 229 5.79 19.71 0.39
C LEU A 229 7.27 20.03 0.70
N PHE A 230 8.17 19.11 0.35
CA PHE A 230 9.60 19.22 0.68
C PHE A 230 10.48 19.61 -0.51
N GLY A 231 9.92 19.73 -1.71
CA GLY A 231 10.68 20.07 -2.93
C GLY A 231 11.72 19.03 -3.35
N ASN A 232 11.65 17.82 -2.80
CA ASN A 232 12.61 16.73 -3.02
C ASN A 232 11.88 15.42 -3.33
N ARG A 233 12.59 14.51 -4.01
CA ARG A 233 12.11 13.16 -4.30
C ARG A 233 13.15 12.13 -3.90
N VAL A 234 12.68 11.01 -3.37
CA VAL A 234 13.50 9.83 -3.12
C VAL A 234 13.74 9.14 -4.46
N PRO A 235 15.00 8.85 -4.84
CA PRO A 235 15.29 8.16 -6.09
C PRO A 235 14.70 6.73 -6.05
N PRO A 236 14.23 6.22 -7.20
CA PRO A 236 13.78 4.84 -7.29
C PRO A 236 14.94 3.88 -7.08
N ARG A 237 14.64 2.66 -6.64
CA ARG A 237 15.62 1.58 -6.57
C ARG A 237 16.07 1.15 -7.96
N GLU A 238 17.35 0.81 -8.09
CA GLU A 238 17.94 0.21 -9.28
C GLU A 238 18.40 -1.21 -8.96
N PRO A 239 17.60 -2.25 -9.28
CA PRO A 239 17.98 -3.63 -9.03
C PRO A 239 19.22 -4.01 -9.85
N LEU A 240 20.19 -4.66 -9.22
CA LEU A 240 21.40 -5.16 -9.91
C LEU A 240 21.05 -6.21 -10.97
N ASP A 241 20.04 -7.04 -10.69
CA ASP A 241 19.55 -8.06 -11.61
C ASP A 241 18.24 -7.58 -12.28
N PRO A 242 18.22 -7.43 -13.62
CA PRO A 242 17.05 -6.94 -14.38
C PRO A 242 15.78 -7.80 -14.28
N LYS A 243 15.90 -9.04 -13.76
CA LYS A 243 14.73 -9.89 -13.51
C LYS A 243 13.83 -9.30 -12.43
N PHE A 244 14.41 -8.64 -11.43
CA PHE A 244 13.64 -7.96 -10.40
C PHE A 244 13.16 -6.62 -10.94
N LYS A 245 11.86 -6.37 -10.83
CA LYS A 245 11.28 -5.11 -11.27
C LYS A 245 11.32 -4.10 -10.12
N ALA A 246 11.64 -2.85 -10.44
CA ALA A 246 11.41 -1.73 -9.53
C ALA A 246 10.09 -1.09 -9.90
N LEU A 247 9.15 -1.03 -8.97
CA LEU A 247 7.81 -0.50 -9.24
C LEU A 247 7.86 1.02 -9.27
N ARG A 248 7.36 1.61 -10.37
CA ARG A 248 7.33 3.06 -10.56
C ARG A 248 6.05 3.50 -11.24
N LEU A 249 5.42 4.56 -10.72
CA LEU A 249 4.15 5.07 -11.25
C LEU A 249 4.29 5.70 -12.65
N ASP A 250 5.48 6.18 -13.02
CA ASP A 250 5.77 6.68 -14.37
C ASP A 250 5.92 5.55 -15.42
N ARG A 251 6.15 4.31 -14.99
CA ARG A 251 6.20 3.10 -15.83
C ARG A 251 4.94 2.24 -15.71
N TYR A 252 3.83 2.83 -15.28
CA TYR A 252 2.58 2.14 -14.99
C TYR A 252 2.12 1.19 -16.10
N ALA A 253 2.01 1.68 -17.36
CA ALA A 253 1.46 0.87 -18.46
C ALA A 253 2.33 -0.35 -18.78
N GLU A 254 3.65 -0.18 -18.79
CA GLU A 254 4.62 -1.26 -19.03
C GLU A 254 4.53 -2.33 -17.93
N LEU A 255 4.63 -1.90 -16.67
CA LEU A 255 4.65 -2.81 -15.53
C LEU A 255 3.32 -3.50 -15.32
N LYS A 256 2.20 -2.79 -15.50
CA LYS A 256 0.86 -3.38 -15.42
C LYS A 256 0.69 -4.47 -16.47
N HIS A 257 1.07 -4.20 -17.72
CA HIS A 257 1.02 -5.20 -18.78
C HIS A 257 1.88 -6.42 -18.46
N TYR A 258 3.08 -6.22 -17.92
CA TYR A 258 3.95 -7.31 -17.46
C TYR A 258 3.26 -8.19 -16.40
N PHE A 259 2.71 -7.60 -15.33
CA PHE A 259 2.06 -8.36 -14.27
C PHE A 259 0.79 -9.08 -14.74
N GLU A 260 0.01 -8.47 -15.64
CA GLU A 260 -1.21 -9.07 -16.18
C GLU A 260 -0.96 -10.22 -17.14
N THR A 261 0.13 -10.18 -17.93
CA THR A 261 0.28 -11.10 -19.07
C THR A 261 1.48 -12.03 -18.98
N GLN A 262 2.55 -11.63 -18.29
CA GLN A 262 3.83 -12.35 -18.32
C GLN A 262 4.07 -13.21 -17.08
N THR A 263 3.48 -12.83 -15.94
CA THR A 263 3.63 -13.57 -14.67
C THR A 263 2.71 -14.79 -14.61
N GLU A 264 3.07 -15.78 -13.79
CA GLU A 264 2.23 -16.97 -13.59
C GLU A 264 0.90 -16.63 -12.94
N TRP A 265 0.89 -15.65 -12.03
CA TRP A 265 -0.34 -15.10 -11.48
C TRP A 265 -1.22 -14.47 -12.56
N GLY A 266 -0.66 -13.63 -13.43
CA GLY A 266 -1.41 -12.96 -14.50
C GLY A 266 -2.04 -13.95 -15.49
N LYS A 267 -1.26 -14.95 -15.91
CA LYS A 267 -1.76 -16.06 -16.76
C LYS A 267 -2.87 -16.84 -16.07
N THR A 268 -2.72 -17.12 -14.77
CA THR A 268 -3.73 -17.83 -13.98
C THR A 268 -5.00 -17.01 -13.84
N ALA A 269 -4.89 -15.71 -13.57
CA ALA A 269 -6.01 -14.79 -13.45
C ALA A 269 -6.80 -14.69 -14.76
N GLU A 270 -6.12 -14.55 -15.91
CA GLU A 270 -6.77 -14.50 -17.22
C GLU A 270 -7.53 -15.78 -17.54
N ARG A 271 -6.94 -16.94 -17.24
CA ARG A 271 -7.60 -18.25 -17.39
C ARG A 271 -8.88 -18.32 -16.55
N VAL A 272 -8.80 -18.00 -15.26
CA VAL A 272 -9.95 -18.04 -14.35
C VAL A 272 -11.04 -17.07 -14.79
N MET A 273 -10.67 -15.84 -15.19
CA MET A 273 -11.63 -14.86 -15.71
C MET A 273 -12.33 -15.34 -16.97
N SER A 274 -11.60 -15.98 -17.89
CA SER A 274 -12.15 -16.56 -19.12
C SER A 274 -13.15 -17.67 -18.81
N GLU A 275 -12.80 -18.60 -17.92
CA GLU A 275 -13.69 -19.69 -17.49
C GLU A 275 -14.99 -19.17 -16.83
N VAL A 276 -14.86 -18.13 -15.99
CA VAL A 276 -16.03 -17.49 -15.34
C VAL A 276 -16.93 -16.81 -16.36
N ARG A 277 -16.36 -16.09 -17.35
CA ARG A 277 -17.13 -15.45 -18.42
C ARG A 277 -17.89 -16.49 -19.25
N GLU A 278 -17.24 -17.60 -19.62
CA GLU A 278 -17.88 -18.69 -20.34
C GLU A 278 -19.01 -19.36 -19.53
N ARG A 279 -18.81 -19.54 -18.22
CA ARG A 279 -19.86 -20.07 -17.33
C ARG A 279 -21.06 -19.13 -17.28
N LEU A 280 -20.85 -17.84 -17.07
CA LEU A 280 -21.92 -16.85 -17.02
C LEU A 280 -22.66 -16.72 -18.36
N ALA A 281 -21.95 -16.83 -19.48
CA ALA A 281 -22.56 -16.84 -20.81
C ALA A 281 -23.48 -18.05 -21.01
N ARG A 282 -23.06 -19.24 -20.58
CA ARG A 282 -23.88 -20.47 -20.63
C ARG A 282 -25.12 -20.35 -19.74
N GLU A 283 -24.98 -19.83 -18.52
CA GLU A 283 -26.11 -19.61 -17.61
C GLU A 283 -27.11 -18.58 -18.16
N ALA A 284 -26.63 -17.54 -18.84
CA ALA A 284 -27.49 -16.56 -19.50
C ALA A 284 -28.24 -17.16 -20.70
N GLN A 285 -27.61 -18.03 -21.48
CA GLN A 285 -28.26 -18.75 -22.59
C GLN A 285 -29.34 -19.70 -22.08
N GLN A 286 -29.07 -20.48 -21.04
CA GLN A 286 -30.05 -21.40 -20.43
C GLN A 286 -31.26 -20.67 -19.85
N LYS A 287 -31.09 -19.46 -19.29
CA LYS A 287 -32.21 -18.63 -18.81
C LYS A 287 -33.03 -18.01 -19.93
N ASN A 288 -32.44 -17.85 -21.12
CA ASN A 288 -33.06 -17.24 -22.28
C ASN A 288 -33.67 -18.27 -23.24
N GLU A 289 -33.49 -19.56 -23.01
CA GLU A 289 -34.29 -20.61 -23.65
C GLU A 289 -35.65 -20.66 -22.94
N PRO A 290 -36.72 -20.08 -23.53
CA PRO A 290 -38.06 -20.22 -22.96
C PRO A 290 -38.38 -21.72 -22.96
N GLY A 291 -38.85 -22.22 -21.81
CA GLY A 291 -39.17 -23.63 -21.63
C GLY A 291 -39.86 -24.23 -22.84
N ALA A 292 -39.25 -25.29 -23.36
CA ALA A 292 -39.94 -26.45 -23.91
C ALA A 292 -40.96 -27.00 -22.88
#